data_AF-A0A3N4K0V0-F1
#
_entry.id   AF-A0A3N4K0V0-F1
#
_cell.length_a   1.000
_cell.length_b   1.000
_cell.length_c   1.000
_cell.angle_alpha   90.00
_cell.angle_beta   90.00
_cell.angle_gamma   90.00
#
_symmetry.space_group_name_H-M   'P 1'
#
loop_
_entity.id
_entity.type
_entity.pdbx_description
1 polymer ?
#
loop_
_entity_poly.entity_id
_entity_poly.type
_entity_poly.pdbx_seq_one_letter_code
_entity_poly.pdbx_strand_id
1 'polypeptide(L)'
;MSSEQTAPETCPSKLSQSESAETSDAASSATPELSNDATQKAKERAERWKALKGRAKKSAEVNRKEVYAERRRQAVDPSETTRLNRKRDEAEFKLAKAEAEDDGKDFERKRAWDWTIEESERWDKRMEKKKKHVEDVAFQDYTQTARKIYKKQLRELQPDLESYAAEKAKLIRDDTIAETEDGELIAIDRDGEFYADANSLGFIDNKPPKGAVDRLVGDLKKAEDTRMRRRKGGDEEDVTYINDKNKQFNQKLARYYNKYTGEIRDSFERGTMV
;
A
#
# COMPACT_ATOMS: atom_id res chain seq x y z
N MET A 1 -24.62 -13.31 -7.94
CA MET A 1 -24.64 -14.60 -7.23
C MET A 1 -23.66 -14.53 -6.08
N SER A 2 -24.10 -14.99 -4.92
CA SER A 2 -23.40 -15.13 -3.63
C SER A 2 -22.88 -13.85 -2.96
N SER A 3 -23.77 -13.30 -2.15
CA SER A 3 -23.50 -12.56 -0.93
C SER A 3 -22.99 -13.51 0.17
N GLU A 4 -21.90 -13.14 0.85
CA GLU A 4 -21.48 -13.82 2.08
C GLU A 4 -21.57 -12.83 3.25
N GLN A 5 -22.58 -13.07 4.09
CA GLN A 5 -22.86 -12.39 5.34
C GLN A 5 -22.07 -13.06 6.46
N THR A 6 -21.33 -12.29 7.25
CA THR A 6 -20.79 -12.74 8.52
C THR A 6 -21.68 -12.23 9.66
N ALA A 7 -22.18 -13.18 10.45
CA ALA A 7 -23.09 -12.97 11.57
C ALA A 7 -22.36 -12.50 12.85
N PRO A 8 -23.02 -11.75 13.75
CA PRO A 8 -22.48 -11.45 15.08
C PRO A 8 -22.90 -12.48 16.14
N GLU A 9 -21.94 -12.86 16.98
CA GLU A 9 -22.08 -13.79 18.10
C GLU A 9 -23.00 -13.25 19.22
N THR A 10 -23.81 -14.17 19.74
CA THR A 10 -24.79 -13.99 20.82
C THR A 10 -24.16 -14.23 22.19
N CYS A 11 -24.27 -13.27 23.11
CA CYS A 11 -23.97 -13.47 24.53
C CYS A 11 -25.22 -13.94 25.30
N PRO A 12 -25.14 -14.97 26.17
CA PRO A 12 -26.30 -15.52 26.86
C PRO A 12 -26.69 -14.73 28.12
N SER A 13 -27.98 -14.40 28.22
CA SER A 13 -28.64 -13.84 29.40
C SER A 13 -28.87 -14.93 30.46
N LYS A 14 -28.29 -14.77 31.65
CA LYS A 14 -28.60 -15.61 32.82
C LYS A 14 -29.50 -14.83 33.78
N LEU A 15 -30.77 -15.21 33.81
CA LEU A 15 -31.72 -14.84 34.86
C LEU A 15 -31.24 -15.42 36.20
N SER A 16 -31.25 -14.60 37.24
CA SER A 16 -31.09 -15.00 38.63
C SER A 16 -32.21 -14.33 39.43
N GLN A 17 -33.20 -15.14 39.78
CA GLN A 17 -34.32 -14.78 40.64
C GLN A 17 -33.79 -14.57 42.07
N SER A 18 -34.19 -13.46 42.67
CA SER A 18 -33.95 -13.11 44.07
C SER A 18 -35.14 -13.58 44.91
N GLU A 19 -34.91 -14.61 45.73
CA GLU A 19 -35.73 -14.89 46.91
C GLU A 19 -35.16 -14.11 48.11
N SER A 20 -36.03 -13.45 48.86
CA SER A 20 -35.71 -12.85 50.16
C SER A 20 -36.90 -13.10 51.08
N ALA A 21 -36.70 -13.94 52.09
CA ALA A 21 -37.59 -14.14 53.21
C ALA A 21 -37.15 -13.26 54.39
N GLU A 22 -38.14 -12.80 55.14
CA GLU A 22 -38.11 -11.80 56.20
C GLU A 22 -37.45 -12.23 57.52
N THR A 23 -37.40 -11.25 58.44
CA THR A 23 -37.20 -11.22 59.90
C THR A 23 -35.81 -10.73 60.34
N SER A 24 -35.64 -9.77 61.25
CA SER A 24 -36.56 -9.07 62.16
C SER A 24 -35.94 -7.73 62.61
N ASP A 25 -36.77 -6.68 62.59
CA ASP A 25 -37.05 -5.70 63.64
C ASP A 25 -35.93 -5.13 64.54
N ALA A 26 -35.80 -3.79 64.54
CA ALA A 26 -35.71 -2.96 65.74
C ALA A 26 -35.73 -1.46 65.37
N ALA A 27 -36.84 -0.81 65.67
CA ALA A 27 -37.03 0.63 65.59
C ALA A 27 -36.16 1.39 66.62
N SER A 28 -35.55 2.50 66.19
CA SER A 28 -35.31 3.64 67.07
C SER A 28 -35.28 4.96 66.30
N SER A 29 -35.84 5.97 66.94
CA SER A 29 -36.42 7.19 66.37
C SER A 29 -35.44 8.38 66.23
N ALA A 30 -35.64 9.12 65.14
CA ALA A 30 -35.54 10.58 64.98
C ALA A 30 -34.20 11.34 65.22
N THR A 31 -33.65 11.90 64.15
CA THR A 31 -32.90 13.19 64.13
C THR A 31 -33.02 13.89 62.76
N PRO A 32 -33.02 15.24 62.69
CA PRO A 32 -33.27 16.01 61.47
C PRO A 32 -32.02 16.26 60.60
N GLU A 33 -30.89 15.57 60.85
CA GLU A 33 -29.61 15.83 60.18
C GLU A 33 -29.42 15.09 58.85
N LEU A 34 -30.22 14.04 58.59
CA LEU A 34 -30.16 13.26 57.35
C LEU A 34 -30.71 14.00 56.12
N SER A 35 -31.45 15.09 56.32
CA SER A 35 -32.07 15.88 55.24
C SER A 35 -31.07 16.79 54.52
N ASN A 36 -30.10 17.36 55.25
CA ASN A 36 -29.06 18.20 54.67
C ASN A 36 -28.05 17.38 53.85
N ASP A 37 -27.67 16.20 54.33
CA ASP A 37 -26.79 15.28 53.59
C ASP A 37 -27.50 14.67 52.36
N ALA A 38 -28.80 14.35 52.48
CA ALA A 38 -29.61 13.90 51.33
C ALA A 38 -29.79 14.98 50.26
N THR A 39 -29.95 16.25 50.66
CA THR A 39 -30.05 17.38 49.72
C THR A 39 -28.71 17.73 49.09
N GLN A 40 -27.59 17.62 49.81
CA GLN A 40 -26.24 17.75 49.24
C GLN A 40 -25.95 16.61 48.24
N LYS A 41 -26.24 15.36 48.58
CA LYS A 41 -26.14 14.21 47.65
C LYS A 41 -27.06 14.35 46.43
N ALA A 42 -28.21 15.00 46.56
CA ALA A 42 -29.09 15.30 45.42
C ALA A 42 -28.50 16.39 44.49
N LYS A 43 -27.85 17.41 45.06
CA LYS A 43 -27.13 18.45 44.30
C LYS A 43 -25.93 17.85 43.56
N GLU A 44 -25.12 17.01 44.21
CA GLU A 44 -24.00 16.31 43.58
C GLU A 44 -24.45 15.37 42.44
N ARG A 45 -25.58 14.66 42.62
CA ARG A 45 -26.19 13.86 41.56
C ARG A 45 -26.64 14.73 40.39
N ALA A 46 -27.23 15.90 40.66
CA ALA A 46 -27.65 16.84 39.62
C ALA A 46 -26.45 17.44 38.87
N GLU A 47 -25.35 17.73 39.56
CA GLU A 47 -24.09 18.20 38.97
C GLU A 47 -23.42 17.12 38.12
N ARG A 48 -23.34 15.87 38.62
CA ARG A 48 -22.89 14.72 37.81
C ARG A 48 -23.75 14.53 36.58
N TRP A 49 -25.07 14.67 36.69
CA TRP A 49 -25.97 14.55 35.54
C TRP A 49 -25.79 15.68 34.52
N LYS A 50 -25.59 16.92 34.98
CA LYS A 50 -25.24 18.05 34.12
C LYS A 50 -23.90 17.84 33.42
N ALA A 51 -22.89 17.34 34.13
CA ALA A 51 -21.59 17.00 33.56
C ALA A 51 -21.70 15.87 32.53
N LEU A 52 -22.49 14.83 32.80
CA LEU A 52 -22.77 13.73 31.87
C LEU A 52 -23.48 14.23 30.61
N LYS A 53 -24.48 15.10 30.76
CA LYS A 53 -25.20 15.71 29.63
C LYS A 53 -24.28 16.62 28.81
N GLY A 54 -23.38 17.37 29.46
CA GLY A 54 -22.35 18.15 28.80
C GLY A 54 -21.37 17.28 28.01
N ARG A 55 -20.93 16.16 28.58
CA ARG A 55 -20.07 15.17 27.91
C ARG A 55 -20.76 14.54 26.71
N ALA A 56 -22.04 14.15 26.84
CA ALA A 56 -22.83 13.56 25.76
C ALA A 56 -23.04 14.53 24.58
N LYS A 57 -23.24 15.83 24.86
CA LYS A 57 -23.31 16.86 23.81
C LYS A 57 -21.97 17.03 23.09
N LYS A 58 -20.87 17.13 23.85
CA LYS A 58 -19.51 17.24 23.27
C LYS A 58 -19.17 16.04 22.41
N SER A 59 -19.47 14.82 22.86
CA SER A 59 -19.22 13.61 22.06
C SER A 59 -20.06 13.60 20.78
N ALA A 60 -21.34 14.00 20.83
CA ALA A 60 -22.17 14.10 19.63
C ALA A 60 -21.62 15.11 18.62
N GLU A 61 -21.13 16.26 19.08
CA GLU A 61 -20.51 17.28 18.23
C GLU A 61 -19.18 16.82 17.61
N VAL A 62 -18.33 16.15 18.40
CA VAL A 62 -17.06 15.59 17.93
C VAL A 62 -17.33 14.50 16.89
N ASN A 63 -18.20 13.54 17.18
CA ASN A 63 -18.57 12.48 16.25
C ASN A 63 -19.11 13.07 14.94
N ARG A 64 -19.97 14.09 15.01
CA ARG A 64 -20.48 14.77 13.82
C ARG A 64 -19.36 15.44 13.01
N LYS A 65 -18.43 16.12 13.68
CA LYS A 65 -17.27 16.76 13.01
C LYS A 65 -16.37 15.72 12.36
N GLU A 66 -16.15 14.58 13.01
CA GLU A 66 -15.35 13.47 12.48
C GLU A 66 -16.00 12.81 11.28
N VAL A 67 -17.31 12.51 11.31
CA VAL A 67 -18.06 11.98 10.15
C VAL A 67 -17.94 12.91 8.94
N TYR A 68 -18.09 14.22 9.15
CA TYR A 68 -17.88 15.18 8.05
C TYR A 68 -16.42 15.26 7.58
N ALA A 69 -15.45 15.11 8.49
CA ALA A 69 -14.03 15.10 8.14
C ALA A 69 -13.64 13.84 7.35
N GLU A 70 -14.14 12.67 7.74
CA GLU A 70 -13.96 11.41 7.00
C GLU A 70 -14.60 11.48 5.63
N ARG A 71 -15.84 12.00 5.53
CA ARG A 71 -16.47 12.23 4.23
C ARG A 71 -15.66 13.16 3.34
N ARG A 72 -15.06 14.22 3.90
CA ARG A 72 -14.14 15.09 3.15
C ARG A 72 -12.86 14.36 2.73
N ARG A 73 -12.26 13.54 3.60
CA ARG A 73 -11.08 12.74 3.27
C ARG A 73 -11.37 11.73 2.16
N GLN A 74 -12.53 11.08 2.19
CA GLN A 74 -12.97 10.14 1.16
C GLN A 74 -13.30 10.83 -0.17
N ALA A 75 -13.82 12.07 -0.12
CA ALA A 75 -14.15 12.84 -1.32
C ALA A 75 -12.92 13.41 -2.05
N VAL A 76 -11.78 13.49 -1.37
CA VAL A 76 -10.54 14.02 -1.94
C VAL A 76 -9.79 12.91 -2.66
N ASP A 77 -9.66 13.03 -3.98
CA ASP A 77 -8.84 12.12 -4.78
C ASP A 77 -7.35 12.30 -4.43
N PRO A 78 -6.62 11.23 -4.03
CA PRO A 78 -5.19 11.28 -3.84
C PRO A 78 -4.43 11.87 -5.03
N SER A 79 -4.86 11.61 -6.27
CA SER A 79 -4.18 12.11 -7.48
C SER A 79 -4.19 13.65 -7.53
N GLU A 80 -5.35 14.25 -7.25
CA GLU A 80 -5.54 15.70 -7.21
C GLU A 80 -4.76 16.34 -6.07
N THR A 81 -4.67 15.70 -4.90
CA THR A 81 -3.83 16.23 -3.80
C THR A 81 -2.36 16.29 -4.18
N THR A 82 -1.83 15.25 -4.83
CA THR A 82 -0.43 15.27 -5.28
C THR A 82 -0.19 16.34 -6.33
N ARG A 83 -1.17 16.58 -7.21
CA ARG A 83 -1.11 17.67 -8.21
C ARG A 83 -1.12 19.05 -7.55
N LEU A 84 -2.00 19.27 -6.57
CA LEU A 84 -2.08 20.53 -5.84
C LEU A 84 -0.82 20.79 -5.02
N ASN A 85 -0.28 19.78 -4.34
CA ASN A 85 0.97 19.92 -3.59
C ASN A 85 2.13 20.28 -4.52
N ARG A 86 2.26 19.62 -5.69
CA ARG A 86 3.29 20.01 -6.68
C ARG A 86 3.16 21.47 -7.12
N LYS A 87 1.94 21.92 -7.43
CA LYS A 87 1.68 23.31 -7.80
C LYS A 87 2.03 24.28 -6.68
N ARG A 88 1.74 23.91 -5.44
CA ARG A 88 2.09 24.68 -4.25
C ARG A 88 3.61 24.78 -4.09
N ASP A 89 4.32 23.65 -4.16
CA ASP A 89 5.79 23.62 -4.04
C ASP A 89 6.44 24.45 -5.16
N GLU A 90 5.93 24.37 -6.40
CA GLU A 90 6.38 25.19 -7.53
C GLU A 90 6.12 26.68 -7.30
N ALA A 91 4.99 27.05 -6.71
CA ALA A 91 4.65 28.43 -6.39
C ALA A 91 5.53 28.98 -5.26
N GLU A 92 5.71 28.21 -4.18
CA GLU A 92 6.61 28.55 -3.07
C GLU A 92 8.06 28.72 -3.57
N PHE A 93 8.52 27.85 -4.48
CA PHE A 93 9.84 27.97 -5.11
C PHE A 93 9.98 29.25 -5.93
N LYS A 94 8.99 29.57 -6.78
CA LYS A 94 9.02 30.79 -7.60
C LYS A 94 8.97 32.06 -6.76
N LEU A 95 8.17 32.05 -5.70
CA LEU A 95 8.07 33.14 -4.74
C LEU A 95 9.41 33.35 -4.02
N ALA A 96 10.01 32.29 -3.48
CA ALA A 96 11.31 32.38 -2.81
C ALA A 96 12.44 32.83 -3.75
N LYS A 97 12.36 32.47 -5.05
CA LYS A 97 13.29 32.97 -6.07
C LYS A 97 13.09 34.46 -6.33
N ALA A 98 11.85 34.94 -6.44
CA ALA A 98 11.54 36.35 -6.63
C ALA A 98 11.98 37.20 -5.42
N GLU A 99 11.69 36.75 -4.19
CA GLU A 99 12.14 37.44 -2.97
C GLU A 99 13.66 37.53 -2.88
N ALA A 100 14.39 36.49 -3.30
CA ALA A 100 15.85 36.52 -3.34
C ALA A 100 16.39 37.50 -4.39
N GLU A 101 15.73 37.61 -5.55
CA GLU A 101 16.06 38.57 -6.60
C GLU A 101 15.79 40.02 -6.15
N ASP A 102 14.65 40.26 -5.49
CA ASP A 102 14.30 41.57 -4.90
C ASP A 102 15.29 41.99 -3.79
N ASP A 103 15.76 41.02 -3.00
CA ASP A 103 16.82 41.20 -1.99
C ASP A 103 18.24 41.37 -2.59
N GLY A 104 18.41 41.15 -3.90
CA GLY A 104 19.70 41.17 -4.58
C GLY A 104 20.65 40.00 -4.22
N LYS A 105 20.09 38.86 -3.78
CA LYS A 105 20.84 37.66 -3.37
C LYS A 105 20.73 36.54 -4.43
N ASP A 106 21.81 35.79 -4.62
CA ASP A 106 21.78 34.57 -5.44
C ASP A 106 20.97 33.46 -4.75
N PHE A 107 19.75 33.20 -5.23
CA PHE A 107 18.86 32.15 -4.70
C PHE A 107 19.51 30.76 -4.69
N GLU A 108 20.16 30.37 -5.79
CA GLU A 108 20.78 29.05 -5.93
C GLU A 108 21.94 28.86 -4.96
N ARG A 109 22.70 29.93 -4.70
CA ARG A 109 23.79 29.91 -3.72
C ARG A 109 23.21 29.69 -2.32
N LYS A 110 22.20 30.48 -1.92
CA LYS A 110 21.52 30.33 -0.61
C LYS A 110 20.98 28.90 -0.42
N ARG A 111 20.35 28.33 -1.45
CA ARG A 111 19.85 26.95 -1.42
C ARG A 111 20.97 25.92 -1.29
N ALA A 112 22.09 26.12 -1.98
CA ALA A 112 23.23 25.20 -1.93
C ALA A 112 23.93 25.18 -0.55
N TRP A 113 23.86 26.28 0.22
CA TRP A 113 24.38 26.33 1.58
C TRP A 113 23.66 25.39 2.55
N ASP A 114 22.37 25.16 2.33
CA ASP A 114 21.55 24.30 3.19
C ASP A 114 21.72 22.80 2.88
N TRP A 115 22.40 22.44 1.78
CA TRP A 115 22.62 21.04 1.42
C TRP A 115 23.81 20.44 2.15
N THR A 116 23.54 19.36 2.88
CA THR A 116 24.58 18.52 3.49
C THR A 116 25.20 17.57 2.47
N ILE A 117 26.44 17.16 2.69
CA ILE A 117 27.16 16.23 1.80
C ILE A 117 26.38 14.91 1.66
N GLU A 118 25.89 14.35 2.77
CA GLU A 118 25.11 13.10 2.75
C GLU A 118 23.81 13.23 1.94
N GLU A 119 23.14 14.39 2.01
CA GLU A 119 21.92 14.64 1.26
C GLU A 119 22.21 14.73 -0.24
N SER A 120 23.29 15.42 -0.63
CA SER A 120 23.76 15.47 -2.01
C SER A 120 24.05 14.08 -2.56
N GLU A 121 24.80 13.25 -1.83
CA GLU A 121 25.11 11.88 -2.27
C GLU A 121 23.86 11.01 -2.44
N ARG A 122 22.89 11.12 -1.51
CA ARG A 122 21.61 10.41 -1.61
C ARG A 122 20.80 10.89 -2.81
N TRP A 123 20.82 12.20 -3.09
CA TRP A 123 20.19 12.79 -4.26
C TRP A 123 20.82 12.30 -5.56
N ASP A 124 22.15 12.32 -5.65
CA ASP A 124 22.90 11.86 -6.82
C ASP A 124 22.65 10.38 -7.08
N LYS A 125 22.67 9.54 -6.03
CA LYS A 125 22.32 8.11 -6.13
C LYS A 125 20.89 7.91 -6.62
N ARG A 126 19.95 8.77 -6.23
CA ARG A 126 18.55 8.72 -6.71
C ARG A 126 18.47 9.13 -8.18
N MET A 127 19.17 10.18 -8.59
CA MET A 127 19.19 10.66 -9.97
C MET A 127 19.88 9.67 -10.90
N GLU A 128 20.97 9.04 -10.46
CA GLU A 128 21.68 7.99 -11.19
C GLU A 128 20.77 6.75 -11.39
N LYS A 129 20.08 6.30 -10.34
CA LYS A 129 19.09 5.22 -10.44
C LYS A 129 17.98 5.58 -11.43
N LYS A 130 17.47 6.81 -11.39
CA LYS A 130 16.45 7.29 -12.34
C LYS A 130 16.97 7.28 -13.77
N LYS A 131 18.19 7.77 -13.99
CA LYS A 131 18.85 7.78 -15.31
C LYS A 131 19.02 6.35 -15.85
N LYS A 132 19.56 5.45 -15.03
CA LYS A 132 19.68 4.01 -15.36
C LYS A 132 18.32 3.40 -15.71
N HIS A 133 17.28 3.73 -14.96
CA HIS A 133 15.93 3.26 -15.28
C HIS A 133 15.41 3.79 -16.62
N VAL A 134 15.64 5.07 -16.94
CA VAL A 134 15.22 5.65 -18.23
C VAL A 134 15.95 4.98 -19.39
N GLU A 135 17.26 4.77 -19.27
CA GLU A 135 18.06 4.06 -20.27
C GLU A 135 17.61 2.60 -20.43
N ASP A 136 17.22 1.96 -19.33
CA ASP A 136 16.77 0.57 -19.28
C ASP A 136 15.31 0.37 -19.76
N VAL A 137 14.55 1.43 -20.08
CA VAL A 137 13.19 1.30 -20.62
C VAL A 137 13.19 0.84 -22.07
N ALA A 138 14.19 1.24 -22.87
CA ALA A 138 14.25 0.88 -24.27
C ALA A 138 14.51 -0.63 -24.45
N PHE A 139 13.85 -1.22 -25.46
CA PHE A 139 14.15 -2.58 -25.88
C PHE A 139 15.54 -2.63 -26.51
N GLN A 140 16.40 -3.52 -26.01
CA GLN A 140 17.75 -3.75 -26.53
C GLN A 140 17.87 -5.18 -27.05
N ASP A 141 17.67 -6.17 -26.17
CA ASP A 141 17.74 -7.60 -26.49
C ASP A 141 16.71 -8.42 -25.69
N TYR A 142 16.30 -9.55 -26.25
CA TYR A 142 15.38 -10.50 -25.63
C TYR A 142 15.92 -11.05 -24.31
N THR A 143 17.23 -11.34 -24.20
CA THR A 143 17.81 -11.86 -22.94
C THR A 143 17.69 -10.85 -21.81
N GLN A 144 17.91 -9.56 -22.10
CA GLN A 144 17.78 -8.49 -21.13
C GLN A 144 16.31 -8.31 -20.72
N THR A 145 15.37 -8.39 -21.66
CA THR A 145 13.94 -8.33 -21.30
C THR A 145 13.50 -9.50 -20.43
N ALA A 146 13.95 -10.73 -20.75
CA ALA A 146 13.68 -11.91 -19.94
C ALA A 146 14.24 -11.73 -18.52
N ARG A 147 15.47 -11.23 -18.38
CA ARG A 147 16.07 -10.91 -17.08
C ARG A 147 15.27 -9.87 -16.29
N LYS A 148 14.73 -8.84 -16.94
CA LYS A 148 13.87 -7.83 -16.28
C LYS A 148 12.57 -8.43 -15.78
N ILE A 149 11.91 -9.22 -16.62
CA ILE A 149 10.67 -9.91 -16.26
C ILE A 149 10.93 -10.86 -15.08
N TYR A 150 12.00 -11.66 -15.15
CA TYR A 150 12.40 -12.55 -14.07
C TYR A 150 12.66 -11.80 -12.75
N LYS A 151 13.45 -10.72 -12.77
CA LYS A 151 13.69 -9.89 -11.57
C LYS A 151 12.40 -9.27 -11.00
N LYS A 152 11.44 -8.91 -11.86
CA LYS A 152 10.15 -8.41 -11.44
C LYS A 152 9.34 -9.52 -10.76
N GLN A 153 9.28 -10.71 -11.36
CA GLN A 153 8.61 -11.88 -10.79
C GLN A 153 9.22 -12.27 -9.44
N LEU A 154 10.55 -12.26 -9.31
CA LEU A 154 11.23 -12.50 -8.04
C LEU A 154 10.86 -11.49 -6.94
N ARG A 155 10.60 -10.23 -7.32
CA ARG A 155 10.15 -9.21 -6.35
C ARG A 155 8.70 -9.41 -5.92
N GLU A 156 7.87 -9.95 -6.82
CA GLU A 156 6.46 -10.24 -6.54
C GLU A 156 6.26 -11.58 -5.83
N LEU A 157 7.24 -12.49 -5.91
CA LEU A 157 7.22 -13.78 -5.24
C LEU A 157 7.19 -13.61 -3.72
N GLN A 158 6.24 -14.27 -3.06
CA GLN A 158 6.11 -14.32 -1.61
C GLN A 158 6.39 -15.75 -1.13
N PRO A 159 7.59 -16.05 -0.62
CA PRO A 159 7.91 -17.38 -0.10
C PRO A 159 7.12 -17.70 1.18
N ASP A 160 6.61 -18.92 1.27
CA ASP A 160 6.02 -19.47 2.48
C ASP A 160 7.13 -20.08 3.36
N LEU A 161 7.54 -19.34 4.39
CA LEU A 161 8.64 -19.73 5.26
C LEU A 161 8.27 -20.88 6.20
N GLU A 162 6.99 -21.01 6.56
CA GLU A 162 6.52 -22.05 7.47
C GLU A 162 6.50 -23.42 6.78
N SER A 163 5.96 -23.48 5.55
CA SER A 163 5.98 -24.71 4.76
C SER A 163 7.41 -25.14 4.45
N TYR A 164 8.28 -24.20 4.13
CA TYR A 164 9.71 -24.44 3.91
C TYR A 164 10.40 -25.01 5.16
N ALA A 165 10.17 -24.43 6.34
CA ALA A 165 10.74 -24.93 7.58
C ALA A 165 10.22 -26.34 7.94
N ALA A 166 8.94 -26.61 7.69
CA ALA A 166 8.34 -27.93 7.92
C ALA A 166 8.89 -29.00 6.96
N GLU A 167 9.03 -28.68 5.67
CA GLU A 167 9.64 -29.58 4.67
C GLU A 167 11.13 -29.83 4.98
N LYS A 168 11.87 -28.77 5.31
CA LYS A 168 13.25 -28.87 5.78
C LYS A 168 13.37 -29.79 6.98
N ALA A 169 12.52 -29.63 7.98
CA ALA A 169 12.55 -30.44 9.19
C ALA A 169 12.07 -31.88 8.99
N LYS A 170 11.39 -32.21 7.88
CA LYS A 170 11.06 -33.60 7.50
C LYS A 170 12.27 -34.28 6.88
N LEU A 171 12.84 -33.67 5.84
CA LEU A 171 14.03 -34.22 5.16
C LEU A 171 15.24 -34.35 6.10
N ILE A 172 15.40 -33.43 7.04
CA ILE A 172 16.52 -33.45 7.99
C ILE A 172 16.27 -34.41 9.18
N ARG A 173 15.01 -34.72 9.53
CA ARG A 173 14.71 -35.56 10.71
C ARG A 173 15.04 -37.03 10.50
N ASP A 174 15.13 -37.47 9.25
CA ASP A 174 15.04 -38.89 8.96
C ASP A 174 16.36 -39.66 9.12
N ASP A 175 17.55 -39.03 9.23
CA ASP A 175 18.75 -39.87 9.50
C ASP A 175 20.01 -39.27 10.17
N THR A 176 20.04 -38.01 10.66
CA THR A 176 21.34 -37.42 11.08
C THR A 176 21.30 -36.33 12.15
N ILE A 177 21.12 -36.76 13.39
CA ILE A 177 21.51 -35.95 14.56
C ILE A 177 22.94 -36.36 14.94
N ALA A 178 23.92 -35.51 14.64
CA ALA A 178 25.30 -35.70 15.10
C ALA A 178 25.59 -34.74 16.26
N GLU A 179 26.04 -35.27 17.40
CA GLU A 179 26.55 -34.47 18.50
C GLU A 179 27.99 -34.06 18.18
N THR A 180 28.22 -32.76 18.02
CA THR A 180 29.56 -32.19 17.88
C THR A 180 30.26 -32.24 19.25
N GLU A 181 31.61 -32.26 19.29
CA GLU A 181 32.39 -32.36 20.55
C GLU A 181 32.07 -31.25 21.59
N ASP A 182 31.46 -30.14 21.15
CA ASP A 182 31.00 -29.02 21.97
C ASP A 182 29.55 -29.15 22.51
N GLY A 183 28.87 -30.27 22.24
CA GLY A 183 27.51 -30.55 22.74
C GLY A 183 26.38 -29.86 21.97
N GLU A 184 26.66 -29.20 20.84
CA GLU A 184 25.64 -28.66 19.95
C GLU A 184 25.16 -29.72 18.93
N LEU A 185 23.84 -29.91 18.88
CA LEU A 185 23.16 -30.82 17.95
C LEU A 185 23.04 -30.13 16.58
N ILE A 186 23.93 -30.50 15.66
CA ILE A 186 23.90 -30.01 14.27
C ILE A 186 23.28 -31.10 13.40
N ALA A 187 22.24 -30.74 12.67
CA ALA A 187 21.62 -31.64 11.72
C ALA A 187 22.43 -31.63 10.41
N ILE A 188 23.19 -32.69 10.17
CA ILE A 188 24.10 -32.83 9.02
C ILE A 188 23.38 -33.60 7.93
N ASP A 189 22.97 -32.96 6.84
CA ASP A 189 22.38 -33.64 5.67
C ASP A 189 23.43 -34.58 5.04
N ARG A 190 23.37 -35.89 5.34
CA ARG A 190 24.34 -36.89 4.82
C ARG A 190 23.97 -37.38 3.43
N ASP A 191 22.68 -37.49 3.15
CA ASP A 191 22.17 -38.00 1.89
C ASP A 191 22.02 -36.90 0.83
N GLY A 192 22.16 -35.62 1.24
CA GLY A 192 22.08 -34.48 0.33
C GLY A 192 20.68 -34.36 -0.29
N GLU A 193 19.65 -34.73 0.47
CA GLU A 193 18.28 -34.67 -0.03
C GLU A 193 17.72 -33.25 0.02
N PHE A 194 18.07 -32.49 1.07
CA PHE A 194 17.60 -31.12 1.24
C PHE A 194 18.56 -30.12 0.57
N TYR A 195 19.86 -30.25 0.84
CA TYR A 195 20.90 -29.51 0.15
C TYR A 195 21.44 -30.32 -1.02
N ALA A 196 20.56 -30.50 -2.02
CA ALA A 196 20.84 -31.31 -3.20
C ALA A 196 21.99 -30.78 -4.07
N ASP A 197 22.95 -31.66 -4.33
CA ASP A 197 23.99 -31.47 -5.34
C ASP A 197 23.48 -31.82 -6.76
N ALA A 198 24.25 -31.48 -7.80
CA ALA A 198 23.89 -31.72 -9.20
C ALA A 198 23.57 -33.20 -9.55
N ASN A 199 24.02 -34.15 -8.71
CA ASN A 199 23.79 -35.58 -8.88
C ASN A 199 22.67 -36.15 -7.97
N SER A 200 22.02 -35.31 -7.15
CA SER A 200 20.94 -35.74 -6.26
C SER A 200 19.65 -36.01 -7.06
N LEU A 201 18.96 -37.09 -6.72
CA LEU A 201 17.74 -37.55 -7.41
C LEU A 201 16.45 -37.26 -6.61
N GLY A 202 16.55 -36.61 -5.44
CA GLY A 202 15.40 -36.37 -4.55
C GLY A 202 14.27 -35.52 -5.16
N PHE A 203 14.51 -34.82 -6.28
CA PHE A 203 13.48 -34.06 -6.98
C PHE A 203 12.47 -34.93 -7.76
N ILE A 204 12.83 -36.19 -8.10
CA ILE A 204 12.03 -37.04 -8.97
C ILE A 204 10.69 -37.41 -8.32
N ASP A 205 10.69 -37.64 -7.01
CA ASP A 205 9.51 -38.06 -6.26
C ASP A 205 8.69 -36.89 -5.69
N ASN A 206 9.14 -35.65 -5.88
CA ASN A 206 8.45 -34.47 -5.36
C ASN A 206 7.13 -34.22 -6.10
N LYS A 207 6.02 -34.42 -5.38
CA LYS A 207 4.66 -34.09 -5.84
C LYS A 207 4.15 -32.86 -5.09
N PRO A 208 4.22 -31.66 -5.69
CA PRO A 208 3.80 -30.44 -5.01
C PRO A 208 2.30 -30.48 -4.70
N PRO A 209 1.85 -29.84 -3.61
CA PRO A 209 0.44 -29.76 -3.28
C PRO A 209 -0.31 -28.97 -4.36
N LYS A 210 -1.57 -29.34 -4.62
CA LYS A 210 -2.41 -28.70 -5.66
C LYS A 210 -2.49 -27.18 -5.49
N GLY A 211 -2.57 -26.68 -4.25
CA GLY A 211 -2.60 -25.25 -3.98
C GLY A 211 -1.34 -24.49 -4.43
N ALA A 212 -0.16 -25.13 -4.41
CA ALA A 212 1.07 -24.52 -4.94
C ALA A 212 1.04 -24.45 -6.47
N VAL A 213 0.50 -25.48 -7.12
CA VAL A 213 0.29 -25.51 -8.58
C VAL A 213 -0.71 -24.41 -8.99
N ASP A 214 -1.80 -24.25 -8.27
CA ASP A 214 -2.81 -23.22 -8.56
C ASP A 214 -2.23 -21.80 -8.44
N ARG A 215 -1.37 -21.54 -7.44
CA ARG A 215 -0.63 -20.28 -7.30
C ARG A 215 0.26 -20.02 -8.51
N LEU A 216 1.06 -21.01 -8.92
CA LEU A 216 1.92 -20.91 -10.10
C LEU A 216 1.11 -20.61 -11.37
N VAL A 217 0.00 -21.30 -11.57
CA VAL A 217 -0.89 -21.08 -12.73
C VAL A 217 -1.49 -19.66 -12.68
N GLY A 218 -1.87 -19.18 -11.50
CA GLY A 218 -2.31 -17.80 -11.30
C GLY A 218 -1.25 -16.77 -11.71
N ASP A 219 -0.01 -16.98 -11.29
CA ASP A 219 1.12 -16.11 -11.63
C ASP A 219 1.45 -16.13 -13.13
N LEU A 220 1.36 -17.29 -13.79
CA LEU A 220 1.54 -17.43 -15.23
C LEU A 220 0.46 -16.66 -16.00
N LYS A 221 -0.81 -16.78 -15.61
CA LYS A 221 -1.92 -16.04 -16.22
C LYS A 221 -1.75 -14.54 -16.03
N LYS A 222 -1.39 -14.09 -14.83
CA LYS A 222 -1.11 -12.67 -14.53
C LYS A 222 0.03 -12.13 -15.39
N ALA A 223 1.07 -12.91 -15.61
CA ALA A 223 2.19 -12.55 -16.49
C ALA A 223 1.75 -12.44 -17.96
N GLU A 224 0.92 -13.37 -18.44
CA GLU A 224 0.32 -13.34 -19.78
C GLU A 224 -0.58 -12.11 -19.97
N ASP A 225 -1.50 -11.84 -19.04
CA ASP A 225 -2.39 -10.68 -19.08
C ASP A 225 -1.59 -9.37 -19.13
N THR A 226 -0.52 -9.28 -18.34
CA THR A 226 0.37 -8.12 -18.35
C THR A 226 1.06 -7.93 -19.71
N ARG A 227 1.44 -9.02 -20.37
CA ARG A 227 2.05 -9.00 -21.72
C ARG A 227 1.04 -8.64 -22.79
N MET A 228 -0.19 -9.14 -22.69
CA MET A 228 -1.26 -8.95 -23.67
C MET A 228 -2.00 -7.61 -23.50
N ARG A 229 -1.77 -6.90 -22.39
CA ARG A 229 -2.38 -5.60 -22.12
C ARG A 229 -2.00 -4.58 -23.19
N ARG A 230 -2.94 -4.32 -24.11
CA ARG A 230 -2.82 -3.27 -25.13
C ARG A 230 -2.89 -1.90 -24.46
N ARG A 231 -2.09 -0.94 -24.93
CA ARG A 231 -2.29 0.47 -24.57
C ARG A 231 -3.63 0.90 -25.18
N LYS A 232 -4.57 1.35 -24.34
CA LYS A 232 -5.79 1.99 -24.81
C LYS A 232 -5.37 3.27 -25.52
N GLY A 233 -5.67 3.40 -26.81
CA GLY A 233 -5.40 4.65 -27.55
C GLY A 233 -6.24 5.77 -26.96
N GLY A 234 -5.69 6.99 -26.88
CA GLY A 234 -6.50 8.16 -26.59
C GLY A 234 -7.40 8.44 -27.80
N ASP A 235 -8.71 8.54 -27.56
CA ASP A 235 -9.72 8.77 -28.61
C ASP A 235 -9.82 10.25 -29.02
N GLU A 236 -8.86 11.09 -28.60
CA GLU A 236 -8.85 12.54 -28.82
C GLU A 236 -8.11 12.98 -30.10
N GLU A 237 -7.46 12.06 -30.82
CA GLU A 237 -6.75 12.40 -32.05
C GLU A 237 -7.64 12.25 -33.29
N ASP A 238 -7.52 13.19 -34.23
CA ASP A 238 -8.26 13.18 -35.50
C ASP A 238 -8.08 11.85 -36.25
N VAL A 239 -9.20 11.28 -36.68
CA VAL A 239 -9.23 9.97 -37.35
C VAL A 239 -8.74 10.11 -38.79
N THR A 240 -7.46 9.80 -39.01
CA THR A 240 -6.81 9.80 -40.33
C THR A 240 -6.89 8.46 -41.08
N TYR A 241 -7.70 7.50 -40.61
CA TYR A 241 -7.73 6.12 -41.11
C TYR A 241 -9.16 5.62 -41.34
N ILE A 242 -9.32 4.74 -42.33
CA ILE A 242 -10.61 4.10 -42.67
C ILE A 242 -10.76 2.72 -42.01
N ASN A 243 -9.66 1.98 -41.85
CA ASN A 243 -9.66 0.63 -41.25
C ASN A 243 -8.51 0.46 -40.23
N ASP A 244 -8.56 -0.59 -39.42
CA ASP A 244 -7.56 -0.84 -38.37
C ASP A 244 -6.15 -1.10 -38.91
N LYS A 245 -6.03 -1.74 -40.08
CA LYS A 245 -4.73 -1.96 -40.73
C LYS A 245 -4.10 -0.64 -41.18
N ASN A 246 -4.92 0.27 -41.70
CA ASN A 246 -4.56 1.63 -42.09
C ASN A 246 -4.18 2.44 -40.84
N LYS A 247 -4.93 2.30 -39.72
CA LYS A 247 -4.52 2.89 -38.43
C LYS A 247 -3.12 2.46 -38.02
N GLN A 248 -2.84 1.16 -38.03
CA GLN A 248 -1.52 0.62 -37.66
C GLN A 248 -0.43 1.08 -38.62
N PHE A 249 -0.74 1.17 -39.92
CA PHE A 249 0.18 1.67 -40.94
C PHE A 249 0.47 3.16 -40.76
N ASN A 250 -0.54 4.00 -40.58
CA ASN A 250 -0.39 5.42 -40.28
C ASN A 250 0.36 5.65 -38.97
N GLN A 251 0.10 4.85 -37.94
CA GLN A 251 0.89 4.88 -36.69
C GLN A 251 2.35 4.50 -36.91
N LYS A 252 2.63 3.54 -37.80
CA LYS A 252 4.01 3.20 -38.18
C LYS A 252 4.66 4.39 -38.90
N LEU A 253 4.00 4.96 -39.90
CA LEU A 253 4.51 6.14 -40.61
C LEU A 253 4.76 7.31 -39.66
N ALA A 254 3.82 7.59 -38.76
CA ALA A 254 3.92 8.63 -37.75
C ALA A 254 5.19 8.50 -36.91
N ARG A 255 5.55 7.28 -36.47
CA ARG A 255 6.76 7.04 -35.68
C ARG A 255 8.06 7.37 -36.42
N TYR A 256 8.12 7.13 -37.74
CA TYR A 256 9.33 7.33 -38.53
C TYR A 256 9.42 8.74 -39.15
N TYR A 257 8.30 9.24 -39.67
CA TYR A 257 8.28 10.43 -40.53
C TYR A 257 7.83 11.71 -39.83
N ASN A 258 7.04 11.66 -38.74
CA ASN A 258 6.57 12.90 -38.08
C ASN A 258 7.72 13.80 -37.63
N LYS A 259 8.89 13.24 -37.31
CA LYS A 259 10.09 14.02 -36.98
C LYS A 259 10.54 14.93 -38.14
N TYR A 260 10.32 14.51 -39.38
CA TYR A 260 10.75 15.21 -40.59
C TYR A 260 9.61 15.96 -41.27
N THR A 261 8.36 15.55 -41.06
CA THR A 261 7.17 16.14 -41.70
C THR A 261 6.37 17.05 -40.77
N GLY A 262 6.93 17.43 -39.61
CA GLY A 262 6.27 18.30 -38.63
C GLY A 262 5.90 19.65 -39.23
N GLU A 263 6.83 20.32 -39.91
CA GLU A 263 6.59 21.62 -40.55
C GLU A 263 5.49 21.55 -41.62
N ILE A 264 5.46 20.45 -42.37
CA ILE A 264 4.44 20.19 -43.40
C ILE A 264 3.07 20.01 -42.74
N ARG A 265 2.99 19.21 -41.67
CA ARG A 265 1.75 18.98 -40.91
C ARG A 265 1.23 20.28 -40.30
N ASP A 266 2.11 21.03 -39.64
CA ASP A 266 1.82 22.33 -39.07
C ASP A 266 1.30 23.33 -40.12
N SER A 267 1.86 23.29 -41.34
CA SER A 267 1.40 24.12 -42.45
C SER A 267 0.01 23.71 -42.94
N PHE A 268 -0.31 22.42 -42.96
CA PHE A 268 -1.68 21.95 -43.22
C PHE A 268 -2.65 22.41 -42.14
N GLU A 269 -2.28 22.32 -40.86
CA GLU A 269 -3.09 22.77 -39.73
C GLU A 269 -3.28 24.30 -39.73
N ARG A 270 -2.31 25.07 -40.26
CA ARG A 270 -2.39 26.52 -40.47
C ARG A 270 -3.05 26.95 -41.79
N GLY A 271 -3.55 26.02 -42.61
CA GLY A 271 -4.28 26.36 -43.83
C GLY A 271 -3.44 26.47 -45.11
N THR A 272 -2.41 25.63 -45.26
CA THR A 272 -1.56 25.48 -46.46
C THR A 272 -0.84 26.76 -46.93
N MET A 273 -0.79 27.79 -46.09
CA MET A 273 -0.04 29.00 -46.37
C MET A 273 1.43 28.72 -46.06
N VAL A 274 2.25 28.68 -47.11
CA VAL A 274 3.71 28.60 -47.04
C VAL A 274 4.27 29.85 -46.38
#